data_AF-A0A1N7RV51-F1
#
_entry.id   AF-A0A1N7RV51-F1
#
_cell.length_a   1.000
_cell.length_b   1.000
_cell.length_c   1.000
_cell.angle_alpha   90.00
_cell.angle_beta   90.00
_cell.angle_gamma   90.00
#
_symmetry.space_group_name_H-M   'P 1'
#
loop_
_entity.id
_entity.type
_entity.pdbx_description
1 polymer ?
#
loop_
_entity_poly.entity_id
_entity_poly.type
_entity_poly.pdbx_seq_one_letter_code
_entity_poly.pdbx_strand_id
1 'polypeptide(L)'
;MTHPAAPARRRFLISALSACAIGGLMTSLAACATSTFPFIPDHYTFSQKQVQEAVQRKFPYQRTVSQVFEVALMHPVIGLLPDTNRVSVRLDARLASPFLQQPVNGVFTLSSQLEYDPQSRSVVLRAPNVENVSVDGDAQAYMQQINAAAAVLATQLLTNYPVYTFKPDQLQFAGVTYEPGTITVLTNGIRVQIVEK
;
A
#
# COMPACT_ATOMS: atom_id res chain seq x y z
N MET A 1 48.90 -57.48 21.52
CA MET A 1 47.69 -57.74 22.32
C MET A 1 46.49 -57.50 21.40
N THR A 2 46.20 -58.40 20.47
CA THR A 2 45.24 -59.54 20.55
C THR A 2 43.77 -59.15 20.76
N HIS A 3 43.06 -59.14 19.62
CA HIS A 3 41.66 -59.44 19.31
C HIS A 3 40.49 -58.57 19.84
N PRO A 4 39.59 -58.14 18.92
CA PRO A 4 38.24 -57.66 19.22
C PRO A 4 37.25 -58.84 19.33
N ALA A 5 36.20 -58.68 20.12
CA ALA A 5 35.10 -59.63 20.23
C ALA A 5 33.81 -59.07 19.61
N ALA A 6 33.23 -59.85 18.71
CA ALA A 6 31.87 -59.76 18.18
C ALA A 6 31.28 -61.19 18.20
N PRO A 7 30.02 -61.46 17.80
CA PRO A 7 28.76 -60.74 17.96
C PRO A 7 27.63 -61.67 18.49
N ALA A 8 26.51 -61.12 18.96
CA ALA A 8 25.30 -61.90 19.24
C ALA A 8 24.30 -61.80 18.07
N ARG A 9 24.13 -62.95 17.41
CA ARG A 9 23.21 -63.24 16.31
C ARG A 9 21.76 -63.16 16.78
N ARG A 10 20.88 -62.51 16.02
CA ARG A 10 19.47 -62.92 15.99
C ARG A 10 18.94 -62.94 14.56
N ARG A 11 18.66 -64.17 14.14
CA ARG A 11 18.11 -64.59 12.86
C ARG A 11 16.67 -64.10 12.76
N PHE A 12 16.33 -63.39 11.69
CA PHE A 12 14.94 -63.33 11.22
C PHE A 12 14.90 -63.73 9.75
N LEU A 13 13.93 -64.60 9.48
CA LEU A 13 13.82 -65.48 8.34
C LEU A 13 13.38 -64.73 7.10
N ILE A 14 14.00 -65.12 5.98
CA ILE A 14 13.59 -64.83 4.62
C ILE A 14 12.36 -65.70 4.32
N SER A 15 11.24 -65.07 3.97
CA SER A 15 10.20 -65.70 3.13
C SER A 15 10.04 -64.85 1.88
N ALA A 16 10.51 -65.41 0.76
CA ALA A 16 10.22 -64.94 -0.58
C ALA A 16 9.00 -65.73 -1.11
N LEU A 17 8.09 -65.07 -1.83
CA LEU A 17 7.76 -65.37 -3.24
C LEU A 17 6.36 -64.85 -3.66
N SER A 18 6.37 -64.30 -4.87
CA SER A 18 5.28 -64.23 -5.87
C SER A 18 4.31 -63.04 -5.79
N ALA A 19 3.83 -62.43 -6.87
CA ALA A 19 4.21 -62.31 -8.29
C ALA A 19 3.17 -61.36 -8.96
N CYS A 20 3.59 -60.62 -9.99
CA CYS A 20 2.78 -60.05 -11.10
C CYS A 20 1.60 -59.06 -10.85
N ALA A 21 1.89 -57.81 -11.22
CA ALA A 21 1.27 -57.06 -12.34
C ALA A 21 -0.07 -56.29 -12.14
N ILE A 22 -0.08 -55.13 -12.85
CA ILE A 22 -1.20 -54.29 -13.32
C ILE A 22 -1.48 -53.03 -12.48
N GLY A 23 -1.02 -51.89 -13.01
CA GLY A 23 -1.81 -50.66 -13.20
C GLY A 23 -2.37 -49.94 -11.97
N GLY A 24 -1.89 -48.71 -11.73
CA GLY A 24 -2.70 -47.73 -11.01
C GLY A 24 -1.90 -46.70 -10.22
N LEU A 25 -2.05 -45.44 -10.64
CA LEU A 25 -1.83 -44.21 -9.88
C LEU A 25 -0.41 -43.92 -9.40
N MET A 26 0.30 -43.17 -10.24
CA MET A 26 1.17 -42.09 -9.81
C MET A 26 0.35 -41.13 -8.92
N THR A 27 0.31 -41.36 -7.61
CA THR A 27 -0.15 -40.36 -6.66
C THR A 27 0.92 -39.28 -6.59
N SER A 28 0.83 -38.33 -7.51
CA SER A 28 1.45 -37.02 -7.38
C SER A 28 1.00 -36.45 -6.05
N LEU A 29 1.92 -36.41 -5.09
CA LEU A 29 1.75 -35.67 -3.85
C LEU A 29 1.78 -34.19 -4.25
N ALA A 30 0.65 -33.69 -4.74
CA ALA A 30 0.38 -32.27 -4.84
C ALA A 30 0.38 -31.76 -3.40
N ALA A 31 1.56 -31.36 -2.94
CA ALA A 31 1.71 -30.56 -1.75
C ALA A 31 0.92 -29.27 -2.02
N CYS A 32 -0.30 -29.22 -1.50
CA CYS A 32 -1.01 -27.97 -1.33
C CYS A 32 -0.04 -27.05 -0.59
N ALA A 33 0.37 -25.96 -1.26
CA ALA A 33 1.07 -24.85 -0.65
C ALA A 33 0.10 -24.14 0.31
N THR A 34 -0.26 -24.82 1.39
CA THR A 34 -0.86 -24.20 2.56
C THR A 34 0.27 -23.46 3.26
N SER A 35 0.15 -22.14 3.29
CA SER A 35 1.04 -21.21 3.99
C SER A 35 1.50 -21.82 5.31
N THR A 36 2.82 -21.91 5.48
CA THR A 36 3.47 -22.71 6.55
C THR A 36 3.29 -22.10 7.96
N PHE A 37 2.61 -20.96 8.09
CA PHE A 37 2.40 -20.27 9.36
C PHE A 37 0.92 -19.93 9.61
N PRO A 38 0.17 -20.75 10.37
CA PRO A 38 -1.26 -20.53 10.67
C PRO A 38 -1.55 -19.32 11.57
N PHE A 39 -0.55 -18.48 11.87
CA PHE A 39 -0.64 -17.36 12.82
C PHE A 39 -0.44 -15.99 12.17
N ILE A 40 -0.14 -15.93 10.86
CA ILE A 40 0.02 -14.66 10.16
C ILE A 40 -1.32 -14.27 9.54
N PRO A 41 -1.90 -13.12 9.89
CA PRO A 41 -3.12 -12.65 9.26
C PRO A 41 -2.87 -12.40 7.77
N ASP A 42 -3.84 -12.78 6.94
CA ASP A 42 -3.80 -12.57 5.49
C ASP A 42 -4.04 -11.11 5.09
N HIS A 43 -4.45 -10.26 6.03
CA HIS A 43 -4.66 -8.83 5.81
C HIS A 43 -4.52 -8.01 7.10
N TYR A 44 -4.28 -6.71 6.93
CA TYR A 44 -4.36 -5.71 7.98
C TYR A 44 -5.38 -4.64 7.58
N THR A 45 -6.20 -4.17 8.53
CA THR A 45 -7.16 -3.09 8.28
C THR A 45 -6.80 -1.86 9.11
N PHE A 46 -6.51 -0.76 8.43
CA PHE A 46 -6.35 0.55 9.03
C PHE A 46 -7.72 1.22 9.18
N SER A 47 -8.11 1.60 10.38
CA SER A 47 -9.30 2.44 10.59
C SER A 47 -9.16 3.81 9.94
N GLN A 48 -10.28 4.44 9.59
CA GLN A 48 -10.28 5.83 9.07
C GLN A 48 -9.52 6.78 9.98
N LYS A 49 -9.64 6.63 11.31
CA LYS A 49 -8.91 7.45 12.29
C LYS A 49 -7.39 7.28 12.17
N GLN A 50 -6.89 6.05 12.04
CA GLN A 50 -5.46 5.79 11.86
C GLN A 50 -4.93 6.37 10.56
N VAL A 51 -5.70 6.27 9.46
CA VAL A 51 -5.35 6.88 8.17
C VAL A 51 -5.31 8.40 8.31
N GLN A 52 -6.32 8.99 8.95
CA GLN A 52 -6.41 10.42 9.22
C GLN A 52 -5.22 10.93 10.03
N GLU A 53 -4.83 10.24 11.10
CA GLU A 53 -3.66 10.58 11.92
C GLU A 53 -2.35 10.46 11.11
N ALA A 54 -2.21 9.41 10.29
CA ALA A 54 -1.02 9.21 9.46
C ALA A 54 -0.86 10.34 8.43
N VAL A 55 -1.97 10.79 7.82
CA VAL A 55 -1.96 11.91 6.88
C VAL A 55 -1.68 13.22 7.61
N GLN A 56 -2.32 13.48 8.76
CA GLN A 56 -2.11 14.71 9.54
C GLN A 56 -0.64 14.97 9.87
N ARG A 57 0.15 13.92 10.12
CA ARG A 57 1.60 14.05 10.40
C ARG A 57 2.41 14.65 9.26
N LYS A 58 1.89 14.67 8.02
CA LYS A 58 2.54 15.28 6.85
C LYS A 58 2.19 16.76 6.68
N PHE A 59 1.32 17.31 7.53
CA PHE A 59 0.83 18.68 7.46
C PHE A 59 1.20 19.48 8.73
N PRO A 60 1.30 20.82 8.65
CA PRO A 60 1.11 21.66 7.47
C PRO A 60 2.22 21.44 6.42
N TYR A 61 1.82 21.42 5.15
CA TYR A 61 2.77 21.33 4.05
C TYR A 61 2.98 22.73 3.48
N GLN A 62 4.19 23.24 3.58
CA GLN A 62 4.55 24.58 3.10
C GLN A 62 5.68 24.50 2.09
N ARG A 63 5.50 25.16 0.94
CA ARG A 63 6.53 25.26 -0.09
C ARG A 63 6.51 26.64 -0.74
N THR A 64 7.70 27.19 -0.91
CA THR A 64 7.92 28.33 -1.79
C THR A 64 8.28 27.83 -3.17
N VAL A 65 7.48 28.21 -4.16
CA VAL A 65 7.66 27.91 -5.58
C VAL A 65 8.20 29.15 -6.27
N SER A 66 9.29 29.01 -7.02
CA SER A 66 9.92 30.08 -7.80
C SER A 66 10.26 31.34 -6.99
N GLN A 67 10.54 31.19 -5.68
CA GLN A 67 10.84 32.28 -4.72
C GLN A 67 9.76 33.34 -4.50
N VAL A 68 8.61 33.26 -5.19
CA VAL A 68 7.58 34.31 -5.19
C VAL A 68 6.18 33.78 -4.92
N PHE A 69 5.95 32.47 -4.97
CA PHE A 69 4.66 31.87 -4.63
C PHE A 69 4.84 30.98 -3.41
N GLU A 70 4.23 31.37 -2.29
CA GLU A 70 4.17 30.52 -1.10
C GLU A 70 2.85 29.77 -1.10
N VAL A 71 2.92 28.44 -1.05
CA VAL A 71 1.78 27.54 -0.94
C VAL A 71 1.82 26.87 0.41
N ALA A 72 0.75 27.03 1.19
CA ALA A 72 0.51 26.31 2.43
C ALA A 72 -0.74 25.44 2.29
N LEU A 73 -0.62 24.15 2.59
CA LEU A 73 -1.72 23.21 2.69
C LEU A 73 -1.89 22.79 4.15
N MET A 74 -3.12 22.79 4.64
CA MET A 74 -3.45 22.65 6.06
C MET A 74 -4.74 21.85 6.25
N HIS A 75 -4.99 21.43 7.49
CA HIS A 75 -6.19 20.73 7.94
C HIS A 75 -6.65 19.59 7.01
N PRO A 76 -5.82 18.55 6.81
CA PRO A 76 -6.22 17.44 5.97
C PRO A 76 -7.38 16.66 6.59
N VAL A 77 -8.42 16.43 5.79
CA VAL A 77 -9.57 15.59 6.15
C VAL A 77 -9.67 14.43 5.16
N ILE A 78 -9.65 13.21 5.69
CA ILE A 78 -9.70 11.96 4.92
C ILE A 78 -11.15 11.51 4.73
N GLY A 79 -11.50 11.25 3.47
CA GLY A 79 -12.70 10.52 3.07
C GLY A 79 -12.33 9.18 2.44
N LEU A 80 -13.22 8.20 2.62
CA LEU A 80 -13.10 6.87 2.06
C LEU A 80 -14.23 6.66 1.05
N LEU A 81 -13.88 6.32 -0.18
CA LEU A 81 -14.81 6.15 -1.30
C LEU A 81 -14.80 4.67 -1.74
N PRO A 82 -15.48 3.78 -0.99
CA PRO A 82 -15.43 2.33 -1.24
C PRO A 82 -15.97 1.95 -2.63
N ASP A 83 -17.02 2.61 -3.11
CA ASP A 83 -17.65 2.32 -4.41
C ASP A 83 -16.70 2.44 -5.60
N THR A 84 -15.67 3.27 -5.46
CA THR A 84 -14.65 3.51 -6.50
C THR A 84 -13.26 3.03 -6.09
N ASN A 85 -13.15 2.39 -4.93
CA ASN A 85 -11.89 1.99 -4.28
C ASN A 85 -10.87 3.15 -4.18
N ARG A 86 -11.32 4.32 -3.75
CA ARG A 86 -10.51 5.55 -3.69
C ARG A 86 -10.46 6.16 -2.30
N VAL A 87 -9.37 6.84 -2.01
CA VAL A 87 -9.25 7.72 -0.84
C VAL A 87 -9.32 9.15 -1.31
N SER A 88 -10.10 9.97 -0.62
CA SER A 88 -10.15 11.41 -0.86
C SER A 88 -9.49 12.19 0.26
N VAL A 89 -8.82 13.29 -0.07
CA VAL A 89 -8.25 14.24 0.88
C VAL A 89 -8.81 15.61 0.57
N ARG A 90 -9.48 16.21 1.55
CA ARG A 90 -9.84 17.63 1.54
C ARG A 90 -8.78 18.42 2.30
N LEU A 91 -8.31 19.51 1.71
CA LEU A 91 -7.23 20.35 2.21
C LEU A 91 -7.63 21.81 2.15
N ASP A 92 -7.37 22.55 3.23
CA ASP A 92 -7.36 24.00 3.18
C ASP A 92 -6.04 24.45 2.56
N ALA A 93 -6.10 25.42 1.66
CA ALA A 93 -4.95 25.96 0.98
C ALA A 93 -4.89 27.47 1.15
N ARG A 94 -3.66 27.97 1.28
CA ARG A 94 -3.35 29.40 1.29
C ARG A 94 -2.21 29.65 0.31
N LEU A 95 -2.45 30.55 -0.63
CA LEU A 95 -1.50 31.02 -1.62
C LEU A 95 -1.14 32.48 -1.32
N ALA A 96 0.12 32.76 -1.08
CA ALA A 96 0.63 34.12 -0.92
C ALA A 96 1.66 34.44 -1.99
N SER A 97 1.65 35.68 -2.48
CA SER A 97 2.60 36.16 -3.49
C SER A 97 2.74 37.68 -3.39
N PRO A 98 3.93 38.27 -3.64
CA PRO A 98 4.11 39.71 -3.66
C PRO A 98 3.33 40.40 -4.80
N PHE A 99 2.83 39.64 -5.78
CA PHE A 99 1.99 40.16 -6.86
C PHE A 99 0.50 40.23 -6.50
N LEU A 100 0.10 39.58 -5.40
CA LEU A 100 -1.28 39.58 -4.92
C LEU A 100 -1.45 40.65 -3.84
N GLN A 101 -2.55 41.40 -3.88
CA GLN A 101 -2.85 42.38 -2.83
C GLN A 101 -3.10 41.70 -1.47
N GLN A 102 -3.69 40.50 -1.50
CA GLN A 102 -3.97 39.68 -0.33
C GLN A 102 -3.75 38.20 -0.65
N PRO A 103 -3.38 37.36 0.34
CA PRO A 103 -3.32 35.91 0.16
C PRO A 103 -4.67 35.34 -0.27
N VAL A 104 -4.64 34.40 -1.22
CA VAL A 104 -5.83 33.68 -1.68
C VAL A 104 -5.97 32.42 -0.84
N ASN A 105 -7.10 32.28 -0.16
CA ASN A 105 -7.47 31.05 0.52
C ASN A 105 -8.37 30.20 -0.39
N GLY A 106 -8.36 28.91 -0.17
CA GLY A 106 -9.23 28.00 -0.87
C GLY A 106 -9.27 26.63 -0.22
N VAL A 107 -10.12 25.77 -0.78
CA VAL A 107 -10.24 24.38 -0.37
C VAL A 107 -10.21 23.48 -1.59
N PHE A 108 -9.40 22.43 -1.50
CA PHE A 108 -9.16 21.47 -2.56
C PHE A 108 -9.54 20.08 -2.07
N THR A 109 -10.33 19.36 -2.85
CA THR A 109 -10.62 17.94 -2.62
C THR A 109 -10.03 17.15 -3.77
N LEU A 110 -9.16 16.20 -3.44
CA LEU A 110 -8.54 15.27 -4.38
C LEU A 110 -8.95 13.84 -4.03
N SER A 111 -9.16 12.97 -5.01
CA SER A 111 -9.22 11.52 -4.81
C SER A 111 -8.10 10.80 -5.55
N SER A 112 -7.70 9.63 -5.04
CA SER A 112 -6.73 8.74 -5.69
C SER A 112 -6.99 7.30 -5.30
N GLN A 113 -6.61 6.38 -6.17
CA GLN A 113 -6.45 4.97 -5.82
C GLN A 113 -5.13 4.77 -5.06
N LEU A 114 -5.05 3.69 -4.29
CA LEU A 114 -3.85 3.24 -3.60
C LEU A 114 -3.42 1.90 -4.17
N GLU A 115 -2.16 1.77 -4.51
CA GLU A 115 -1.59 0.53 -5.04
C GLU A 115 -0.20 0.30 -4.44
N TYR A 116 0.20 -0.96 -4.30
CA TYR A 116 1.58 -1.31 -3.98
C TYR A 116 2.42 -1.39 -5.25
N ASP A 117 3.51 -0.64 -5.29
CA ASP A 117 4.53 -0.75 -6.32
C ASP A 117 5.72 -1.58 -5.80
N PRO A 118 5.91 -2.81 -6.30
CA PRO A 118 7.01 -3.68 -5.85
C PRO A 118 8.39 -3.16 -6.26
N GLN A 119 8.50 -2.32 -7.30
CA GLN A 119 9.78 -1.77 -7.76
C GLN A 119 10.35 -0.79 -6.74
N SER A 120 9.52 0.15 -6.27
CA SER A 120 9.89 1.12 -5.24
C SER A 120 9.70 0.59 -3.81
N ARG A 121 9.02 -0.56 -3.63
CA ARG A 121 8.52 -1.08 -2.35
C ARG A 121 7.70 -0.02 -1.62
N SER A 122 6.75 0.58 -2.32
CA SER A 122 5.95 1.69 -1.80
C SER A 122 4.47 1.48 -2.04
N VAL A 123 3.64 1.96 -1.10
CA VAL A 123 2.25 2.29 -1.44
C VAL A 123 2.27 3.63 -2.17
N VAL A 124 1.68 3.68 -3.35
CA VAL A 124 1.68 4.83 -4.25
C VAL A 124 0.27 5.27 -4.60
N LEU A 125 0.16 6.55 -4.96
CA LEU A 125 -1.07 7.12 -5.50
C LEU A 125 -1.19 6.80 -7.00
N ARG A 126 -2.39 6.39 -7.41
CA ARG A 126 -2.73 6.07 -8.81
C ARG A 126 -3.97 6.81 -9.27
N ALA A 127 -3.93 7.26 -10.52
CA ALA A 127 -5.02 8.00 -11.16
C ALA A 127 -5.60 9.12 -10.26
N PRO A 128 -4.75 10.06 -9.79
CA PRO A 128 -5.22 11.18 -8.97
C PRO A 128 -6.24 12.01 -9.75
N ASN A 129 -7.30 12.45 -9.08
CA ASN A 129 -8.36 13.25 -9.65
C ASN A 129 -8.72 14.40 -8.71
N VAL A 130 -8.95 15.59 -9.27
CA VAL A 130 -9.45 16.73 -8.51
C VAL A 130 -10.97 16.68 -8.52
N GLU A 131 -11.56 16.47 -7.35
CA GLU A 131 -13.01 16.37 -7.18
C GLU A 131 -13.67 17.74 -7.09
N ASN A 132 -13.03 18.65 -6.35
CA ASN A 132 -13.56 19.98 -6.13
C ASN A 132 -12.46 20.98 -5.81
N VAL A 133 -12.60 22.21 -6.30
CA VAL A 133 -11.82 23.36 -5.87
C VAL A 133 -12.77 24.50 -5.56
N SER A 134 -12.47 25.23 -4.49
CA SER A 134 -13.10 26.50 -4.16
C SER A 134 -12.00 27.47 -3.73
N VAL A 135 -12.12 28.73 -4.07
CA VAL A 135 -11.19 29.80 -3.65
C VAL A 135 -11.97 31.00 -3.17
N ASP A 136 -11.37 31.91 -2.41
CA ASP A 136 -12.10 33.07 -1.91
C ASP A 136 -11.75 34.36 -2.68
N GLY A 137 -12.63 35.37 -2.57
CA GLY A 137 -12.38 36.72 -3.09
C GLY A 137 -12.26 36.80 -4.61
N ASP A 138 -11.40 37.69 -5.09
CA ASP A 138 -11.25 38.01 -6.52
C ASP A 138 -10.75 36.82 -7.37
N ALA A 139 -10.14 35.83 -6.73
CA ALA A 139 -9.69 34.61 -7.41
C ALA A 139 -10.85 33.77 -7.98
N GLN A 140 -12.08 33.98 -7.49
CA GLN A 140 -13.28 33.32 -8.00
C GLN A 140 -13.51 33.59 -9.49
N ALA A 141 -13.10 34.76 -10.00
CA ALA A 141 -13.19 35.10 -11.42
C ALA A 141 -12.35 34.17 -12.32
N TYR A 142 -11.36 33.46 -11.74
CA TYR A 142 -10.42 32.59 -12.46
C TYR A 142 -10.63 31.10 -12.14
N MET A 143 -11.78 30.72 -11.57
CA MET A 143 -12.04 29.36 -11.11
C MET A 143 -11.83 28.28 -12.18
N GLN A 144 -12.20 28.56 -13.43
CA GLN A 144 -12.03 27.59 -14.52
C GLN A 144 -10.55 27.31 -14.80
N GLN A 145 -9.72 28.35 -14.83
CA GLN A 145 -8.28 28.25 -15.04
C GLN A 145 -7.60 27.58 -13.84
N ILE A 146 -8.03 27.92 -12.62
CA ILE A 146 -7.54 27.30 -11.38
C ILE A 146 -7.85 25.80 -11.37
N ASN A 147 -9.09 25.41 -11.71
CA ASN A 147 -9.48 24.01 -11.81
C ASN A 147 -8.63 23.24 -12.82
N ALA A 148 -8.46 23.80 -14.03
CA ALA A 148 -7.64 23.18 -15.07
C ALA A 148 -6.17 23.01 -14.62
N ALA A 149 -5.59 24.06 -14.04
CA ALA A 149 -4.22 24.01 -13.52
C ALA A 149 -4.07 23.00 -12.38
N ALA A 150 -5.03 22.97 -11.44
CA ALA A 150 -5.03 22.04 -10.32
C ALA A 150 -5.10 20.58 -10.81
N ALA A 151 -5.96 20.28 -11.79
CA ALA A 151 -6.06 18.93 -12.36
C ALA A 151 -4.75 18.47 -13.02
N VAL A 152 -4.10 19.36 -13.78
CA VAL A 152 -2.81 19.07 -14.42
C VAL A 152 -1.72 18.86 -13.37
N LEU A 153 -1.61 19.76 -12.38
CA LEU A 153 -0.61 19.65 -11.32
C LEU A 153 -0.82 18.43 -10.44
N ALA A 154 -2.06 18.12 -10.07
CA ALA A 154 -2.39 16.92 -9.31
C ALA A 154 -1.94 15.66 -10.06
N THR A 155 -2.21 15.60 -11.37
CA THR A 155 -1.77 14.48 -12.20
C THR A 155 -0.26 14.38 -12.25
N GLN A 156 0.44 15.48 -12.53
CA GLN A 156 1.90 15.48 -12.68
C GLN A 156 2.65 15.17 -11.39
N LEU A 157 2.17 15.70 -10.25
CA LEU A 157 2.88 15.61 -8.99
C LEU A 157 2.50 14.37 -8.17
N LEU A 158 1.27 13.89 -8.32
CA LEU A 158 0.74 12.83 -7.47
C LEU A 158 0.67 11.47 -8.16
N THR A 159 0.76 11.40 -9.49
CA THR A 159 0.84 10.10 -10.16
C THR A 159 2.10 9.37 -9.72
N ASN A 160 1.92 8.17 -9.18
CA ASN A 160 2.98 7.31 -8.63
C ASN A 160 3.69 7.90 -7.41
N TYR A 161 3.10 8.91 -6.75
CA TYR A 161 3.67 9.50 -5.55
C TYR A 161 3.65 8.49 -4.39
N PRO A 162 4.81 8.19 -3.76
CA PRO A 162 4.87 7.25 -2.66
C PRO A 162 4.31 7.87 -1.36
N VAL A 163 3.21 7.32 -0.87
CA VAL A 163 2.65 7.73 0.43
C VAL A 163 3.40 7.11 1.59
N TYR A 164 3.90 5.88 1.39
CA TYR A 164 4.73 5.13 2.32
C TYR A 164 5.69 4.24 1.55
N THR A 165 6.96 4.25 1.93
CA THR A 165 8.00 3.37 1.38
C THR A 165 8.46 2.41 2.46
N PHE A 166 8.30 1.13 2.20
CA PHE A 166 8.73 0.08 3.11
C PHE A 166 10.24 -0.07 3.05
N LYS A 167 10.85 -0.18 4.23
CA LYS A 167 12.22 -0.66 4.32
C LYS A 167 12.25 -2.18 4.09
N PRO A 168 13.34 -2.75 3.57
CA PRO A 168 13.42 -4.19 3.31
C PRO A 168 13.12 -5.07 4.53
N ASP A 169 13.57 -4.66 5.71
CA ASP A 169 13.33 -5.33 6.99
C ASP A 169 11.85 -5.32 7.42
N GLN A 170 11.07 -4.32 6.98
CA GLN A 170 9.63 -4.27 7.26
C GLN A 170 8.82 -5.26 6.42
N LEU A 171 9.39 -5.73 5.32
CA LEU A 171 8.82 -6.75 4.45
C LEU A 171 9.31 -8.15 4.82
N GLN A 172 10.19 -8.29 5.81
CA GLN A 172 10.74 -9.59 6.19
C GLN A 172 10.28 -9.97 7.60
N PHE A 173 9.70 -11.16 7.71
CA PHE A 173 9.31 -11.72 9.00
C PHE A 173 9.69 -13.20 9.06
N ALA A 174 10.45 -13.58 10.08
CA ALA A 174 10.94 -14.95 10.28
C ALA A 174 11.67 -15.55 9.05
N GLY A 175 12.37 -14.72 8.27
CA GLY A 175 13.10 -15.14 7.07
C GLY A 175 12.24 -15.27 5.80
N VAL A 176 10.94 -14.98 5.88
CA VAL A 176 10.00 -14.94 4.75
C VAL A 176 9.74 -13.50 4.35
N THR A 177 9.65 -13.25 3.04
CA THR A 177 9.32 -11.92 2.50
C THR A 177 7.82 -11.80 2.27
N TYR A 178 7.21 -10.75 2.83
CA TYR A 178 5.81 -10.40 2.67
C TYR A 178 5.69 -9.04 2.00
N GLU A 179 4.77 -8.94 1.04
CA GLU A 179 4.45 -7.69 0.36
C GLU A 179 2.97 -7.34 0.57
N PRO A 180 2.62 -6.03 0.57
CA PRO A 180 1.24 -5.62 0.43
C PRO A 180 0.66 -6.13 -0.89
N GLY A 181 -0.44 -6.87 -0.79
CA GLY A 181 -1.24 -7.29 -1.94
C GLY A 181 -2.33 -6.26 -2.26
N THR A 182 -3.52 -6.74 -2.58
CA THR A 182 -4.68 -5.90 -2.91
C THR A 182 -4.98 -4.91 -1.79
N ILE A 183 -5.11 -3.62 -2.14
CA ILE A 183 -5.54 -2.56 -1.24
C ILE A 183 -7.01 -2.25 -1.54
N THR A 184 -7.87 -2.40 -0.54
CA THR A 184 -9.32 -2.18 -0.63
C THR A 184 -9.75 -1.10 0.34
N VAL A 185 -10.38 -0.06 -0.17
CA VAL A 185 -11.02 0.99 0.61
C VAL A 185 -12.41 0.49 1.04
N LEU A 186 -12.65 0.54 2.34
CA LEU A 186 -13.90 0.16 3.00
C LEU A 186 -14.58 1.42 3.54
N THR A 187 -15.85 1.31 3.95
CA THR A 187 -16.61 2.42 4.54
C THR A 187 -15.95 3.00 5.80
N ASN A 188 -15.25 2.18 6.59
CA ASN A 188 -14.66 2.56 7.88
C ASN A 188 -13.13 2.39 7.95
N GLY A 189 -12.48 2.04 6.84
CA GLY A 189 -11.04 1.79 6.84
C GLY A 189 -10.45 1.41 5.49
N ILE A 190 -9.18 1.05 5.50
CA ILE A 190 -8.43 0.57 4.34
C ILE A 190 -7.86 -0.80 4.70
N ARG A 191 -8.29 -1.83 3.98
CA ARG A 191 -7.76 -3.18 4.10
C ARG A 191 -6.60 -3.37 3.14
N VAL A 192 -5.50 -3.90 3.64
CA VAL A 192 -4.30 -4.22 2.88
C VAL A 192 -4.08 -5.73 3.03
N GLN A 193 -4.15 -6.45 1.92
CA GLN A 193 -3.80 -7.86 1.90
C GLN A 193 -2.30 -8.03 2.14
N ILE A 194 -1.91 -9.14 2.76
CA ILE A 194 -0.52 -9.54 2.99
C ILE A 194 -0.28 -10.78 2.16
N VAL A 195 0.71 -10.73 1.26
CA VAL A 195 1.07 -11.85 0.38
C VAL A 195 2.51 -12.27 0.65
N GLU A 196 2.74 -13.58 0.72
CA GLU A 196 4.09 -14.15 0.74
C GLU A 196 4.68 -14.13 -0.68
N LYS A 197 5.97 -13.84 -0.79
CA LYS A 197 6.69 -13.73 -2.07
C LYS A 197 7.66 -14.88 -2.30
#